data_AF-A0A931FN70-F1
#
_entry.id   AF-A0A931FN70-F1
#
_cell.length_a   1.000
_cell.length_b   1.000
_cell.length_c   1.000
_cell.angle_alpha   90.00
_cell.angle_beta   90.00
_cell.angle_gamma   90.00
#
_symmetry.space_group_name_H-M   'P 1'
#
loop_
_entity.id
_entity.type
_entity.pdbx_description
1 polymer ?
#
loop_
_entity_poly.entity_id
_entity_poly.type
_entity_poly.pdbx_seq_one_letter_code
_entity_poly.pdbx_strand_id
1 'polypeptide(L)'
;MLRRLFLVISLGLIVSGCVTASNTLSPGQVFSFRLEAVTVGFAPGARLWWGDGERAYALSKGLPVHEAEIAAGTEEGRAYVRNAIASKLRDALRRDLDGQLVGSRPVRIEVSVQDLEIASTIQRIVVGGNYRLLADVNLVDAKSGAVLQAFPAQTAIVGAGGGLLGVLVDKALLDEPLDRVVQAYAHQYRNWLLHK
;
A
#
# COMPACT_ATOMS: atom_id res chain seq x y z
N MET A 1 37.38 -31.40 36.11
CA MET A 1 36.21 -31.69 35.25
C MET A 1 35.38 -30.41 35.02
N LEU A 2 35.99 -29.35 34.47
CA LEU A 2 35.39 -28.00 34.44
C LEU A 2 35.82 -27.21 33.18
N ARG A 3 35.84 -27.86 32.01
CA ARG A 3 36.39 -27.23 30.78
C ARG A 3 35.69 -27.62 29.48
N ARG A 4 34.46 -28.14 29.55
CA ARG A 4 33.71 -28.60 28.35
C ARG A 4 32.35 -27.96 28.15
N LEU A 5 31.99 -26.93 28.93
CA LEU A 5 30.63 -26.38 28.93
C LEU A 5 30.54 -24.90 28.53
N PHE A 6 31.44 -24.42 27.66
CA PHE A 6 31.48 -23.01 27.27
C PHE A 6 31.60 -22.77 25.76
N LEU A 7 31.23 -23.74 24.92
CA LEU A 7 31.43 -23.65 23.46
C LEU A 7 30.20 -24.04 22.63
N VAL A 8 29.00 -23.75 23.13
CA VAL A 8 27.73 -23.92 22.39
C VAL A 8 26.84 -22.66 22.49
N ILE A 9 27.41 -21.50 22.84
CA ILE A 9 26.74 -20.19 22.75
C ILE A 9 27.33 -19.46 21.54
N SER A 10 27.17 -20.07 20.37
CA SER A 10 27.28 -19.40 19.07
C SER A 10 25.94 -19.56 18.37
N LEU A 11 24.87 -19.28 19.13
CA LEU A 11 23.51 -19.26 18.63
C LEU A 11 23.42 -18.06 17.70
N GLY A 12 23.39 -18.36 16.41
CA GLY A 12 23.40 -17.40 15.32
C GLY A 12 22.34 -16.32 15.52
N LEU A 13 22.81 -15.10 15.79
CA LEU A 13 22.13 -13.88 15.41
C LEU A 13 22.07 -13.86 13.87
N ILE A 14 21.14 -14.63 13.30
CA ILE A 14 20.66 -14.39 11.95
C ILE A 14 19.92 -13.07 12.06
N VAL A 15 20.65 -11.99 11.78
CA VAL A 15 20.06 -10.70 11.48
C VAL A 15 19.26 -10.93 10.20
N SER A 16 17.99 -11.30 10.35
CA SER A 16 16.99 -11.13 9.31
C SER A 16 16.84 -9.63 9.10
N GLY A 17 17.81 -9.02 8.43
CA GLY A 17 17.67 -7.69 7.92
C GLY A 17 16.43 -7.70 7.04
N CYS A 18 15.50 -6.79 7.28
CA CYS A 18 14.49 -6.46 6.30
C CYS A 18 15.24 -5.96 5.06
N VAL A 19 15.58 -6.88 4.15
CA VAL A 19 16.16 -6.53 2.87
C VAL A 19 15.03 -5.94 2.06
N THR A 20 14.93 -4.62 2.07
CA THR A 20 14.15 -3.89 1.07
C THR A 20 14.66 -4.33 -0.29
N ALA A 21 13.77 -4.86 -1.13
CA ALA A 21 14.14 -5.34 -2.45
C ALA A 21 14.93 -4.26 -3.21
N SER A 22 16.11 -4.60 -3.70
CA SER A 22 16.93 -3.66 -4.46
C SER A 22 16.42 -3.57 -5.90
N ASN A 23 16.36 -2.35 -6.43
CA ASN A 23 16.08 -2.13 -7.83
C ASN A 23 17.32 -2.51 -8.65
N THR A 24 17.18 -3.47 -9.56
CA THR A 24 18.30 -3.95 -10.40
C THR A 24 18.32 -3.28 -11.78
N LEU A 25 17.31 -2.47 -12.09
CA LEU A 25 17.21 -1.74 -13.35
C LEU A 25 18.14 -0.53 -13.32
N SER A 26 18.93 -0.34 -14.37
CA SER A 26 19.67 0.90 -14.55
C SER A 26 18.72 2.09 -14.82
N PRO A 27 19.10 3.33 -14.47
CA PRO A 27 18.32 4.52 -14.82
C PRO A 27 17.98 4.61 -16.31
N GLY A 28 18.94 4.27 -17.19
CA GLY A 28 18.73 4.26 -18.64
C GLY A 28 17.66 3.25 -19.10
N GLN A 29 17.57 2.08 -18.45
CA GLN A 29 16.49 1.13 -18.71
C GLN A 29 15.15 1.70 -18.26
N VAL A 30 15.07 2.32 -17.09
CA VAL A 30 13.83 2.89 -16.56
C VAL A 30 13.31 4.02 -17.46
N PHE A 31 14.19 4.90 -17.97
CA PHE A 31 13.81 5.96 -18.91
C PHE A 31 13.33 5.44 -20.27
N SER A 32 13.68 4.21 -20.65
CA SER A 32 13.16 3.59 -21.87
C SER A 32 11.69 3.18 -21.76
N PHE A 33 11.15 3.08 -20.55
CA PHE A 33 9.81 2.57 -20.30
C PHE A 33 8.72 3.60 -20.54
N ARG A 34 7.57 3.12 -21.02
CA ARG A 34 6.31 3.85 -21.16
C ARG A 34 5.23 3.18 -20.34
N LEU A 35 4.62 3.89 -19.40
CA LEU A 35 3.52 3.31 -18.62
C LEU A 35 2.28 3.14 -19.51
N GLU A 36 1.84 1.90 -19.67
CA GLU A 36 0.65 1.56 -20.47
C GLU A 36 -0.57 1.32 -19.57
N ALA A 37 -0.39 0.58 -18.47
CA ALA A 37 -1.46 0.28 -17.54
C ALA A 37 -0.95 0.11 -16.11
N VAL A 38 -1.87 0.36 -15.17
CA VAL A 38 -1.71 0.02 -13.77
C VAL A 38 -2.90 -0.86 -13.39
N THR A 39 -2.62 -2.07 -12.94
CA THR A 39 -3.59 -3.06 -12.49
C THR A 39 -3.42 -3.23 -10.98
N VAL A 40 -4.53 -3.18 -10.25
CA VAL A 40 -4.53 -3.38 -8.80
C VAL A 40 -5.45 -4.55 -8.49
N GLY A 41 -4.89 -5.57 -7.87
CA GLY A 41 -5.58 -6.75 -7.35
C GLY A 41 -5.33 -6.91 -5.85
N PHE A 42 -5.85 -8.00 -5.31
CA PHE A 42 -5.79 -8.32 -3.88
C PHE A 42 -5.33 -9.76 -3.70
N ALA A 43 -4.38 -9.99 -2.80
CA ALA A 43 -3.90 -11.32 -2.47
C ALA A 43 -5.04 -12.19 -1.88
N PRO A 44 -4.97 -13.52 -2.03
CA PRO A 44 -5.82 -14.43 -1.28
C PRO A 44 -5.68 -14.16 0.23
N GLY A 45 -6.80 -13.94 0.92
CA GLY A 45 -6.78 -13.61 2.35
C GLY A 45 -6.35 -12.17 2.69
N ALA A 46 -6.29 -11.27 1.70
CA ALA A 46 -5.96 -9.87 1.95
C ALA A 46 -6.87 -9.27 3.04
N ARG A 47 -6.25 -8.64 4.04
CA ARG A 47 -6.96 -8.00 5.16
C ARG A 47 -7.15 -6.53 4.87
N LEU A 48 -8.40 -6.10 4.79
CA LEU A 48 -8.75 -4.73 4.48
C LEU A 48 -9.59 -4.18 5.63
N TRP A 49 -9.03 -3.22 6.35
CA TRP A 49 -9.74 -2.46 7.36
C TRP A 49 -9.73 -0.99 6.98
N TRP A 50 -10.89 -0.52 6.53
CA TRP A 50 -11.06 0.88 6.14
C TRP A 50 -12.46 1.32 6.55
N GLY A 51 -12.57 1.70 7.84
CA GLY A 51 -13.86 2.02 8.45
C GLY A 51 -14.64 3.12 7.72
N ASP A 52 -13.97 4.06 7.06
CA ASP A 52 -14.65 5.12 6.30
C ASP A 52 -15.26 4.56 4.99
N GLY A 53 -14.58 3.62 4.34
CA GLY A 53 -15.11 2.91 3.16
C GLY A 53 -16.27 1.98 3.49
N GLU A 54 -16.19 1.29 4.63
CA GLU A 54 -17.28 0.45 5.15
C GLU A 54 -18.54 1.30 5.42
N ARG A 55 -18.37 2.48 6.04
CA ARG A 55 -19.48 3.42 6.25
C ARG A 55 -20.02 3.99 4.95
N ALA A 56 -19.16 4.30 3.98
CA ALA A 56 -19.61 4.76 2.66
C ALA A 56 -20.45 3.70 1.95
N TYR A 57 -20.07 2.42 2.05
CA TYR A 57 -20.88 1.32 1.55
C TYR A 57 -22.24 1.23 2.24
N ALA A 58 -22.27 1.25 3.57
CA ALA A 58 -23.52 1.20 4.33
C ALA A 58 -24.47 2.34 3.94
N LEU A 59 -23.96 3.57 3.83
CA LEU A 59 -24.71 4.74 3.38
C LEU A 59 -25.27 4.56 1.96
N SER A 60 -24.48 3.97 1.05
CA SER A 60 -24.94 3.68 -0.32
C SER A 60 -26.11 2.68 -0.38
N LYS A 61 -26.27 1.88 0.69
CA LYS A 61 -27.35 0.89 0.85
C LYS A 61 -28.49 1.38 1.75
N GLY A 62 -28.41 2.62 2.25
CA GLY A 62 -29.37 3.17 3.22
C GLY A 62 -29.34 2.47 4.59
N LEU A 63 -28.24 1.77 4.91
CA LEU A 63 -28.05 1.07 6.17
C LEU A 63 -27.48 2.02 7.23
N PRO A 64 -27.82 1.81 8.52
CA PRO A 64 -27.28 2.62 9.59
C PRO A 64 -25.79 2.37 9.78
N VAL A 65 -25.05 3.41 10.20
CA VAL A 65 -23.59 3.39 10.34
C VAL A 65 -23.07 2.28 11.28
N HIS A 66 -23.82 1.92 12.31
CA HIS A 66 -23.41 0.87 13.25
C HIS A 66 -23.46 -0.54 12.64
N GLU A 67 -24.13 -0.71 11.49
CA GLU A 67 -24.14 -1.96 10.72
C GLU A 67 -23.05 -1.98 9.63
N ALA A 68 -22.21 -0.95 9.53
CA ALA A 68 -21.28 -0.79 8.41
C ALA A 68 -20.28 -1.94 8.27
N GLU A 69 -19.71 -2.41 9.38
CA GLU A 69 -18.77 -3.54 9.37
C GLU A 69 -19.46 -4.83 8.89
N ILE A 70 -20.67 -5.09 9.36
CA ILE A 70 -21.47 -6.26 8.97
C ILE A 70 -21.82 -6.18 7.48
N ALA A 71 -22.29 -5.02 7.02
CA ALA A 71 -22.63 -4.78 5.62
C ALA A 71 -21.41 -4.96 4.70
N ALA A 72 -20.27 -4.37 5.07
CA ALA A 72 -19.02 -4.48 4.33
C ALA A 72 -18.44 -5.90 4.36
N GLY A 73 -18.81 -6.72 5.35
CA GLY A 73 -18.46 -8.13 5.46
C GLY A 73 -19.14 -9.03 4.42
N THR A 74 -20.14 -8.55 3.67
CA THR A 74 -20.76 -9.28 2.55
C THR A 74 -19.84 -9.35 1.32
N GLU A 75 -20.11 -10.24 0.37
CA GLU A 75 -19.33 -10.28 -0.89
C GLU A 75 -19.41 -8.97 -1.67
N GLU A 76 -20.61 -8.40 -1.77
CA GLU A 76 -20.85 -7.11 -2.42
C GLU A 76 -20.12 -5.97 -1.69
N GLY A 77 -20.21 -5.92 -0.36
CA GLY A 77 -19.52 -4.91 0.44
C GLY A 77 -18.01 -4.98 0.32
N ARG A 78 -17.43 -6.18 0.35
CA ARG A 78 -16.00 -6.39 0.11
C ARG A 78 -15.60 -5.95 -1.30
N ALA A 79 -16.41 -6.26 -2.31
CA ALA A 79 -16.15 -5.84 -3.68
C ALA A 79 -16.18 -4.31 -3.82
N TYR A 80 -17.14 -3.64 -3.17
CA TYR A 80 -17.21 -2.18 -3.13
C TYR A 80 -15.94 -1.56 -2.53
N VAL A 81 -15.55 -2.02 -1.34
CA VAL A 81 -14.35 -1.54 -0.63
C VAL A 81 -13.09 -1.78 -1.46
N ARG A 82 -12.95 -2.99 -2.04
CA ARG A 82 -11.83 -3.35 -2.92
C ARG A 82 -11.75 -2.47 -4.16
N ASN A 83 -12.87 -2.22 -4.84
CA ASN A 83 -12.90 -1.40 -6.04
C ASN A 83 -12.52 0.05 -5.74
N ALA A 84 -12.99 0.60 -4.62
CA ALA A 84 -12.64 1.95 -4.19
C ALA A 84 -11.13 2.08 -3.89
N ILE A 85 -10.55 1.13 -3.14
CA ILE A 85 -9.10 1.09 -2.87
C ILE A 85 -8.31 0.94 -4.18
N ALA A 86 -8.72 0.01 -5.04
CA ALA A 86 -8.05 -0.27 -6.30
C ALA A 86 -8.05 0.95 -7.24
N SER A 87 -9.16 1.70 -7.29
CA SER A 87 -9.24 2.95 -8.06
C SER A 87 -8.26 3.98 -7.54
N LYS A 88 -8.33 4.31 -6.23
CA LYS A 88 -7.45 5.32 -5.62
C LYS A 88 -5.97 4.97 -5.78
N LEU A 89 -5.59 3.71 -5.58
CA LEU A 89 -4.20 3.25 -5.74
C LEU A 89 -3.71 3.34 -7.19
N ARG A 90 -4.57 2.96 -8.15
CA ARG A 90 -4.27 3.09 -9.57
C ARG A 90 -4.06 4.55 -9.97
N ASP A 91 -4.93 5.44 -9.51
CA ASP A 91 -4.89 6.85 -9.84
C ASP A 91 -3.64 7.52 -9.25
N ALA A 92 -3.27 7.18 -8.01
CA ALA A 92 -2.04 7.69 -7.40
C ALA A 92 -0.77 7.21 -8.12
N LEU A 93 -0.70 5.93 -8.48
CA LEU A 93 0.45 5.39 -9.24
C LEU A 93 0.57 6.04 -10.62
N ARG A 94 -0.55 6.20 -11.34
CA ARG A 94 -0.57 6.90 -12.64
C ARG A 94 -0.10 8.34 -12.51
N ARG A 95 -0.65 9.07 -11.54
CA ARG A 95 -0.26 10.47 -11.27
C ARG A 95 1.23 10.64 -11.06
N ASP A 96 1.84 9.70 -10.33
CA ASP A 96 3.26 9.77 -9.98
C ASP A 96 4.20 9.28 -11.11
N LEU A 97 3.71 8.48 -12.05
CA LEU A 97 4.54 7.78 -13.03
C LEU A 97 4.29 8.15 -14.49
N ASP A 98 3.09 8.59 -14.88
CA ASP A 98 2.76 8.92 -16.27
C ASP A 98 3.70 9.99 -16.85
N GLY A 99 4.11 10.97 -16.03
CA GLY A 99 5.07 12.01 -16.42
C GLY A 99 6.55 11.61 -16.31
N GLN A 100 6.86 10.42 -15.79
CA GLN A 100 8.23 9.94 -15.59
C GLN A 100 8.57 8.79 -16.55
N LEU A 101 7.58 7.96 -16.91
CA LEU A 101 7.71 6.80 -17.78
C LEU A 101 7.13 7.12 -19.16
N VAL A 102 7.87 7.90 -19.96
CA VAL A 102 7.45 8.44 -21.27
C VAL A 102 8.24 7.87 -22.45
N GLY A 103 8.98 6.79 -22.24
CA GLY A 103 9.81 6.15 -23.25
C GLY A 103 9.03 5.40 -24.34
N SER A 104 9.67 4.43 -24.97
CA SER A 104 9.09 3.66 -26.09
C SER A 104 8.72 2.22 -25.73
N ARG A 105 9.33 1.64 -24.69
CA ARG A 105 9.09 0.26 -24.26
C ARG A 105 7.86 0.20 -23.34
N PRO A 106 6.73 -0.38 -23.76
CA PRO A 106 5.54 -0.38 -22.93
C PRO A 106 5.69 -1.32 -21.73
N VAL A 107 5.31 -0.81 -20.56
CA VAL A 107 5.30 -1.55 -19.30
C VAL A 107 3.96 -1.40 -18.59
N ARG A 108 3.64 -2.38 -17.76
CA ARG A 108 2.47 -2.39 -16.88
C ARG A 108 2.94 -2.53 -15.44
N ILE A 109 2.19 -1.94 -14.52
CA ILE A 109 2.40 -2.10 -13.09
C ILE A 109 1.29 -2.99 -12.56
N GLU A 110 1.65 -4.07 -11.89
CA GLU A 110 0.72 -4.99 -11.28
C GLU A 110 0.92 -4.95 -9.77
N VAL A 111 -0.11 -4.51 -9.05
CA VAL A 111 -0.11 -4.41 -7.59
C VAL A 111 -0.99 -5.50 -7.00
N SER A 112 -0.50 -6.21 -6.00
CA SER A 112 -1.27 -7.17 -5.21
C SER A 112 -1.33 -6.70 -3.76
N VAL A 113 -2.48 -6.16 -3.35
CA VAL A 113 -2.69 -5.67 -1.98
C VAL A 113 -2.83 -6.85 -1.02
N GLN A 114 -1.99 -6.88 0.01
CA GLN A 114 -2.01 -7.90 1.04
C GLN A 114 -2.73 -7.41 2.31
N ASP A 115 -2.46 -6.16 2.70
CA ASP A 115 -2.97 -5.61 3.94
C ASP A 115 -3.16 -4.10 3.82
N LEU A 116 -4.34 -3.62 4.20
CA LEU A 116 -4.64 -2.20 4.34
C LEU A 116 -5.29 -1.98 5.70
N GLU A 117 -4.71 -1.08 6.48
CA GLU A 117 -5.20 -0.74 7.81
C GLU A 117 -5.32 0.77 7.93
N ILE A 118 -6.55 1.25 8.01
CA ILE A 118 -6.89 2.65 8.22
C ILE A 118 -7.83 2.71 9.42
N ALA A 119 -7.25 3.00 10.59
CA ALA A 119 -8.01 3.16 11.82
C ALA A 119 -9.16 4.16 11.63
N SER A 120 -10.31 3.93 12.26
CA SER A 120 -11.46 4.85 12.19
C SER A 120 -11.18 6.19 12.87
N THR A 121 -11.90 7.25 12.48
CA THR A 121 -11.76 8.59 13.09
C THR A 121 -11.90 8.57 14.61
N ILE A 122 -12.79 7.74 15.15
CA ILE A 122 -13.03 7.65 16.60
C ILE A 122 -11.82 7.02 17.32
N GLN A 123 -11.23 5.95 16.77
CA GLN A 123 -10.05 5.31 17.35
C GLN A 123 -8.81 6.22 17.30
N ARG A 124 -8.66 7.03 16.24
CA ARG A 124 -7.55 7.97 16.09
C ARG A 124 -7.50 9.02 17.19
N ILE A 125 -8.68 9.50 17.62
CA ILE A 125 -8.79 10.53 18.67
C ILE A 125 -8.22 10.00 20.00
N VAL A 126 -8.38 8.70 20.27
CA VAL A 126 -8.08 8.12 21.58
C VAL A 126 -6.65 7.57 21.68
N VAL A 127 -6.15 6.89 20.63
CA VAL A 127 -4.91 6.11 20.74
C VAL A 127 -3.72 6.75 20.00
N GLY A 128 -3.99 7.67 19.06
CA GLY A 128 -3.04 7.90 17.97
C GLY A 128 -2.92 6.63 17.11
N GLY A 129 -2.59 6.77 15.84
CA GLY A 129 -2.52 5.61 14.95
C GLY A 129 -1.65 5.86 13.75
N ASN A 130 -1.32 4.78 13.05
CA ASN A 130 -0.71 4.82 11.74
C ASN A 130 -1.69 4.20 10.73
N TYR A 131 -1.71 4.73 9.53
CA TYR A 131 -2.28 4.06 8.37
C TYR A 131 -1.19 3.23 7.72
N ARG A 132 -1.54 2.02 7.29
CA ARG A 132 -0.59 1.10 6.68
C ARG A 132 -1.17 0.51 5.41
N LEU A 133 -0.36 0.46 4.37
CA LEU A 133 -0.63 -0.28 3.14
C LEU A 133 0.58 -1.19 2.87
N LEU A 134 0.33 -2.50 2.81
CA LEU A 134 1.28 -3.54 2.42
C LEU A 134 0.80 -4.18 1.11
N ALA A 135 1.65 -4.15 0.09
CA ALA A 135 1.33 -4.72 -1.21
C ALA A 135 2.60 -5.10 -1.98
N ASP A 136 2.50 -6.14 -2.80
CA ASP A 136 3.53 -6.47 -3.79
C ASP A 136 3.34 -5.62 -5.04
N VAL A 137 4.45 -5.16 -5.64
CA VAL A 137 4.41 -4.50 -6.96
C VAL A 137 5.33 -5.19 -7.93
N ASN A 138 4.80 -5.53 -9.11
CA ASN A 138 5.59 -6.01 -10.23
C ASN A 138 5.56 -4.98 -11.36
N LEU A 139 6.74 -4.67 -11.89
CA LEU A 139 6.90 -4.00 -13.17
C LEU A 139 6.99 -5.08 -14.26
N VAL A 140 6.03 -5.08 -15.17
CA VAL A 140 5.85 -6.13 -16.17
C VAL A 140 6.01 -5.55 -17.57
N ASP A 141 6.72 -6.23 -18.44
CA ASP A 141 6.78 -5.89 -19.85
C ASP A 141 5.41 -6.09 -20.50
N ALA A 142 4.84 -5.04 -21.11
CA ALA A 142 3.46 -5.11 -21.55
C ALA A 142 3.23 -6.12 -22.67
N LYS A 143 4.22 -6.29 -23.55
CA LYS A 143 4.12 -7.15 -24.74
C LYS A 143 4.32 -8.62 -24.40
N SER A 144 5.35 -8.93 -23.61
CA SER A 144 5.74 -10.32 -23.32
C SER A 144 5.10 -10.87 -22.03
N GLY A 145 4.65 -10.01 -21.12
CA GLY A 145 4.20 -10.42 -19.78
C GLY A 145 5.35 -10.80 -18.84
N ALA A 146 6.61 -10.60 -19.24
CA ALA A 146 7.75 -10.89 -18.39
C ALA A 146 7.85 -9.87 -17.24
N VAL A 147 8.01 -10.37 -16.01
CA VAL A 147 8.32 -9.52 -14.85
C VAL A 147 9.73 -8.97 -15.02
N LEU A 148 9.84 -7.65 -15.19
CA LEU A 148 11.12 -6.94 -15.34
C LEU A 148 11.76 -6.66 -14.00
N GLN A 149 10.93 -6.35 -13.01
CA GLN A 149 11.39 -6.03 -11.66
C GLN A 149 10.22 -6.25 -10.68
N ALA A 150 10.52 -6.84 -9.53
CA ALA A 150 9.56 -7.03 -8.43
C ALA A 150 9.97 -6.20 -7.20
N PHE A 151 8.98 -5.70 -6.49
CA PHE A 151 9.09 -5.10 -5.16
C PHE A 151 8.10 -5.80 -4.22
N PRO A 152 8.47 -6.97 -3.68
CA PRO A 152 7.61 -7.69 -2.75
C PRO A 152 7.49 -6.95 -1.42
N ALA A 153 6.33 -7.09 -0.78
CA ALA A 153 6.04 -6.59 0.55
C ALA A 153 6.36 -5.08 0.75
N GLN A 154 6.15 -4.27 -0.28
CA GLN A 154 6.30 -2.82 -0.14
C GLN A 154 5.30 -2.33 0.92
N THR A 155 5.82 -1.60 1.91
CA THR A 155 5.02 -1.08 3.02
C THR A 155 5.10 0.44 3.02
N ALA A 156 3.94 1.09 2.98
CA ALA A 156 3.78 2.51 3.25
C ALA A 156 3.10 2.71 4.61
N ILE A 157 3.66 3.58 5.43
CA ILE A 157 3.13 3.93 6.75
C ILE A 157 2.99 5.45 6.84
N VAL A 158 1.80 5.94 7.19
CA VAL A 158 1.55 7.37 7.36
C VAL A 158 0.95 7.61 8.74
N GLY A 159 1.44 8.62 9.47
CA GLY A 159 0.89 9.00 10.77
C GLY A 159 -0.53 9.54 10.63
N ALA A 160 -1.44 9.10 11.50
CA ALA A 160 -2.85 9.48 11.46
C ALA A 160 -3.14 10.94 11.86
N GLY A 161 -2.14 11.67 12.35
CA GLY A 161 -2.33 12.93 13.08
C GLY A 161 -2.83 12.66 14.50
N GLY A 162 -2.22 13.29 15.52
CA GLY A 162 -2.58 13.08 16.94
C GLY A 162 -2.88 14.40 17.66
N GLY A 163 -3.82 14.35 18.62
CA GLY A 163 -4.16 15.45 19.53
C GLY A 163 -5.47 16.18 19.21
N LEU A 164 -6.09 16.79 20.25
CA LEU A 164 -7.35 17.56 20.18
C LEU A 164 -7.31 18.72 19.15
N LEU A 165 -6.12 19.27 18.88
CA LEU A 165 -5.89 20.29 17.86
C LEU A 165 -5.78 19.73 16.43
N GLY A 166 -5.39 18.47 16.26
CA GLY A 166 -5.22 17.84 14.95
C GLY A 166 -6.56 17.53 14.27
N VAL A 167 -7.56 17.09 15.04
CA VAL A 167 -8.87 16.65 14.51
C VAL A 167 -9.74 17.79 13.97
N LEU A 168 -9.56 19.01 14.48
CA LEU A 168 -10.26 20.21 14.00
C LEU A 168 -9.66 20.76 12.71
N VAL A 169 -8.36 20.53 12.47
CA VAL A 169 -7.64 20.94 11.25
C VAL A 169 -7.77 19.88 10.15
N ASP A 170 -7.77 18.59 10.50
CA ASP A 170 -7.76 17.45 9.57
C ASP A 170 -8.98 17.43 8.63
N LYS A 171 -10.18 17.81 9.10
CA LYS A 171 -11.40 17.69 8.30
C LYS A 171 -11.59 18.75 7.22
N ALA A 172 -10.82 19.85 7.25
CA ALA A 172 -10.95 20.96 6.31
C ALA A 172 -9.67 21.24 5.51
N LEU A 173 -8.51 20.71 5.91
CA LEU A 173 -7.21 21.05 5.32
C LEU A 173 -6.34 19.84 4.90
N LEU A 174 -6.70 18.61 5.27
CA LEU A 174 -5.88 17.42 4.99
C LEU A 174 -6.64 16.39 4.15
N ASP A 175 -5.94 15.77 3.20
CA ASP A 175 -6.46 14.71 2.34
C ASP A 175 -7.01 13.53 3.15
N GLU A 176 -7.97 12.80 2.57
CA GLU A 176 -8.53 11.60 3.19
C GLU A 176 -7.39 10.63 3.59
N PRO A 177 -7.49 9.96 4.75
CA PRO A 177 -6.51 8.99 5.24
C PRO A 177 -6.05 7.96 4.21
N LEU A 178 -7.00 7.43 3.43
CA LEU A 178 -6.72 6.48 2.36
C LEU A 178 -5.88 7.14 1.27
N ASP A 179 -6.23 8.36 0.86
CA ASP A 179 -5.49 9.08 -0.17
C ASP A 179 -4.06 9.36 0.30
N ARG A 180 -3.85 9.73 1.57
CA ARG A 180 -2.51 9.93 2.13
C ARG A 180 -1.64 8.68 2.07
N VAL A 181 -2.14 7.53 2.56
CA VAL A 181 -1.34 6.28 2.57
C VAL A 181 -1.10 5.75 1.16
N VAL A 182 -2.08 5.88 0.27
CA VAL A 182 -1.96 5.49 -1.14
C VAL A 182 -0.97 6.40 -1.88
N GLN A 183 -1.01 7.71 -1.65
CA GLN A 183 -0.03 8.65 -2.22
C GLN A 183 1.37 8.36 -1.70
N ALA A 184 1.54 8.12 -0.40
CA ALA A 184 2.83 7.74 0.18
C ALA A 184 3.38 6.46 -0.46
N TYR A 185 2.52 5.46 -0.68
CA TYR A 185 2.89 4.22 -1.37
C TYR A 185 3.34 4.45 -2.81
N ALA A 186 2.58 5.23 -3.58
CA ALA A 186 2.91 5.55 -4.97
C ALA A 186 4.24 6.33 -5.06
N HIS A 187 4.43 7.32 -4.19
CA HIS A 187 5.64 8.13 -4.12
C HIS A 187 6.88 7.30 -3.75
N GLN A 188 6.75 6.42 -2.76
CA GLN A 188 7.83 5.51 -2.37
C GLN A 188 8.19 4.56 -3.51
N TYR A 189 7.20 3.99 -4.20
CA TYR A 189 7.44 3.11 -5.35
C TYR A 189 8.14 3.87 -6.49
N ARG A 190 7.66 5.08 -6.81
CA ARG A 190 8.27 5.95 -7.82
C ARG A 190 9.73 6.25 -7.49
N ASN A 191 10.04 6.65 -6.26
CA ASN A 191 11.40 7.00 -5.87
C ASN A 191 12.33 5.77 -5.95
N TRP A 192 11.86 4.63 -5.45
CA TRP A 192 12.58 3.37 -5.59
C TRP A 192 12.84 2.98 -7.05
N LEU A 193 11.84 3.13 -7.92
CA LEU A 193 11.95 2.80 -9.34
C LEU A 193 12.93 3.77 -10.06
N LEU A 194 12.88 5.05 -9.73
CA LEU A 194 13.66 6.11 -10.37
C LEU A 194 15.03 6.39 -9.71
N HIS A 195 15.40 5.65 -8.66
CA HIS A 195 16.61 5.88 -7.87
C HIS A 195 16.69 7.30 -7.27
N LYS A 196 15.59 7.77 -6.68
CA LYS A 196 15.47 9.07 -6.00
C LYS A 196 15.39 8.94 -4.49
#